data_AF-A0A4R6WDY1-F1
#
_entry.id   AF-A0A4R6WDY1-F1
#
_cell.length_a   1.000
_cell.length_b   1.000
_cell.length_c   1.000
_cell.angle_alpha   90.00
_cell.angle_beta   90.00
_cell.angle_gamma   90.00
#
_symmetry.space_group_name_H-M   'P 1'
#
loop_
_entity.id
_entity.type
_entity.pdbx_description
1 polymer ?
#
loop_
_entity_poly.entity_id
_entity_poly.type
_entity_poly.pdbx_seq_one_letter_code
_entity_poly.pdbx_strand_id
1 'polypeptide(L)'
;MNRQIEKLYEISKKDSRLIIGLMSGTSLDGLDIALCRIEGSGLNTNLKLLHFDTLSYQDEFRNNIRKIFAKKEINQQDFSGINPYVALVHASLINKVLKKWGVAPQDIDLIASHGQTVYHAPQILTKNVNLPNSTLQIGDGDHIAVHTGIITLSDFRQKHIAAGGEGAPLAAYGDLLLFTDAIENRILLNIGGISNFTFLPKKDSNIKAFATDLGPGNTLMNQYMFQHFGREMDLDAEIALSGIANEDLLEHLLQEDFLGLPFPKTTGPELFNLDYLRIKQEKSSTEDLSPADVMATLNKFSALAIANGIKMLTQDLDNVAVYVSGGGLHNPLLMRNIINMLPTIKVASIDEIDMNPDAKEACLFAVLANEAIAGAPENVSGLKDSPAICMGKISFPH
;
A
#
# COMPACT_ATOMS: atom_id res chain seq x y z
N MET A 1 -30.40 25.35 9.43
CA MET A 1 -29.69 24.22 8.77
C MET A 1 -29.59 23.09 9.78
N ASN A 2 -29.56 21.80 9.37
CA ASN A 2 -29.25 20.72 10.31
C ASN A 2 -27.85 20.97 10.91
N ARG A 3 -27.71 20.89 12.25
CA ARG A 3 -26.46 21.22 12.95
C ARG A 3 -25.26 20.38 12.50
N GLN A 4 -25.49 19.13 12.11
CA GLN A 4 -24.41 18.25 11.62
C GLN A 4 -23.93 18.66 10.22
N ILE A 5 -24.86 19.09 9.36
CA ILE A 5 -24.53 19.64 8.04
C ILE A 5 -23.76 20.96 8.19
N GLU A 6 -24.16 21.81 9.14
CA GLU A 6 -23.44 23.04 9.48
C GLU A 6 -22.03 22.75 10.01
N LYS A 7 -21.89 21.80 10.94
CA LYS A 7 -20.59 21.37 11.45
C LYS A 7 -19.69 20.87 10.31
N LEU A 8 -20.19 20.01 9.43
CA LEU A 8 -19.43 19.50 8.28
C LEU A 8 -18.99 20.63 7.34
N TYR A 9 -19.88 21.58 7.05
CA TYR A 9 -19.58 22.74 6.21
C TYR A 9 -18.54 23.67 6.84
N GLU A 10 -18.55 23.86 8.16
CA GLU A 10 -17.49 24.62 8.83
C GLU A 10 -16.16 23.86 8.83
N ILE A 11 -16.17 22.54 9.02
CA ILE A 11 -14.96 21.71 8.90
C ILE A 11 -14.38 21.80 7.48
N SER A 12 -15.21 21.76 6.43
CA SER A 12 -14.72 21.84 5.05
C SER A 12 -14.03 23.17 4.72
N LYS A 13 -14.31 24.23 5.47
CA LYS A 13 -13.68 25.55 5.29
C LYS A 13 -12.44 25.80 6.14
N LYS A 14 -12.08 24.91 7.07
CA LYS A 14 -10.88 25.10 7.91
C LYS A 14 -9.59 25.05 7.08
N ASP A 15 -8.61 25.88 7.44
CA ASP A 15 -7.26 25.79 6.85
C ASP A 15 -6.50 24.53 7.30
N SER A 16 -6.84 24.03 8.51
CA SER A 16 -6.23 22.85 9.13
C SER A 16 -7.30 21.99 9.80
N ARG A 17 -7.22 20.67 9.62
CA ARG A 17 -8.21 19.69 10.12
C ARG A 17 -7.53 18.60 10.92
N LEU A 18 -8.15 18.17 12.02
CA LEU A 18 -7.72 17.02 12.81
C LEU A 18 -8.54 15.79 12.41
N ILE A 19 -7.88 14.85 11.73
CA ILE A 19 -8.53 13.68 11.14
C ILE A 19 -7.87 12.41 11.69
N ILE A 20 -8.69 11.51 12.22
CA ILE A 20 -8.25 10.16 12.60
C ILE A 20 -8.38 9.26 11.37
N GLY A 21 -7.27 8.69 10.92
CA GLY A 21 -7.26 7.63 9.93
C GLY A 21 -7.25 6.25 10.58
N LEU A 22 -8.02 5.31 10.03
CA LEU A 22 -8.09 3.93 10.49
C LEU A 22 -7.79 2.96 9.36
N MET A 23 -6.88 2.02 9.62
CA MET A 23 -6.63 0.88 8.74
C MET A 23 -6.68 -0.43 9.52
N SER A 24 -7.40 -1.41 8.96
CA SER A 24 -7.41 -2.79 9.44
C SER A 24 -7.04 -3.70 8.28
N GLY A 25 -5.82 -4.21 8.33
CA GLY A 25 -5.28 -5.12 7.32
C GLY A 25 -6.05 -6.45 7.25
N THR A 26 -5.79 -7.21 6.20
CA THR A 26 -6.35 -8.57 6.06
C THR A 26 -5.68 -9.59 6.97
N SER A 27 -4.56 -9.25 7.61
CA SER A 27 -3.89 -10.11 8.59
C SER A 27 -4.66 -10.23 9.92
N LEU A 28 -5.57 -9.28 10.21
CA LEU A 28 -6.36 -9.23 11.44
C LEU A 28 -5.49 -9.14 12.72
N ASP A 29 -4.33 -8.49 12.61
CA ASP A 29 -3.40 -8.36 13.74
C ASP A 29 -3.85 -7.26 14.71
N GLY A 30 -4.32 -6.13 14.18
CA GLY A 30 -4.80 -4.99 14.96
C GLY A 30 -5.45 -3.90 14.10
N LEU A 31 -5.88 -2.85 14.79
CA LEU A 31 -6.37 -1.61 14.19
C LEU A 31 -5.28 -0.55 14.29
N ASP A 32 -4.82 -0.06 13.14
CA ASP A 32 -3.93 1.08 13.03
C ASP A 32 -4.74 2.37 13.14
N ILE A 33 -4.35 3.24 14.08
CA ILE A 33 -5.04 4.51 14.34
C ILE A 33 -4.01 5.63 14.25
N ALA A 34 -4.18 6.53 13.28
CA ALA A 34 -3.32 7.69 13.07
C ALA A 34 -4.11 8.99 13.29
N LEU A 35 -3.72 9.81 14.27
CA LEU A 35 -4.22 11.17 14.37
C LEU A 35 -3.35 12.09 13.51
N CYS A 36 -3.94 12.64 12.47
CA CYS A 36 -3.27 13.51 11.51
C CYS A 36 -3.79 14.94 11.64
N ARG A 37 -2.87 15.91 11.59
CA ARG A 37 -3.22 17.29 11.22
C ARG A 37 -2.99 17.44 9.73
N ILE A 38 -4.03 17.84 9.00
CA ILE A 38 -3.98 18.00 7.55
C ILE A 38 -4.31 19.44 7.20
N GLU A 39 -3.43 20.07 6.42
CA GLU A 39 -3.60 21.40 5.86
C GLU A 39 -3.75 21.32 4.34
N GLY A 40 -4.57 22.21 3.77
CA GLY A 40 -4.84 22.22 2.33
C GLY A 40 -5.61 20.99 1.83
N SER A 41 -5.54 20.77 0.52
CA SER A 41 -6.05 19.60 -0.20
C SER A 41 -5.32 19.45 -1.54
N GLY A 42 -5.50 18.32 -2.20
CA GLY A 42 -4.84 17.99 -3.46
C GLY A 42 -3.32 17.93 -3.33
N LEU A 43 -2.61 18.39 -4.35
CA LEU A 43 -1.13 18.47 -4.33
C LEU A 43 -0.57 19.59 -3.43
N ASN A 44 -1.43 20.24 -2.63
CA ASN A 44 -1.04 21.15 -1.56
C ASN A 44 -1.29 20.52 -0.17
N THR A 45 -1.68 19.24 -0.11
CA THR A 45 -1.91 18.53 1.14
C THR A 45 -0.61 18.47 1.94
N ASN A 46 -0.63 19.03 3.14
CA ASN A 46 0.45 18.89 4.10
C ASN A 46 -0.07 18.09 5.30
N LEU A 47 0.50 16.90 5.51
CA LEU A 47 0.11 16.01 6.59
C LEU A 47 1.19 15.99 7.67
N LYS A 48 0.78 16.25 8.92
CA LYS A 48 1.60 15.99 10.09
C LYS A 48 0.96 14.90 10.95
N LEU A 49 1.68 13.79 11.11
CA LEU A 49 1.30 12.74 12.06
C LEU A 49 1.52 13.24 13.49
N LEU A 50 0.44 13.32 14.28
CA LEU A 50 0.50 13.76 15.67
C LEU A 50 0.64 12.58 16.63
N HIS A 51 -0.13 11.52 16.39
CA HIS A 51 -0.09 10.29 17.17
C HIS A 51 -0.37 9.08 16.27
N PHE A 52 0.22 7.95 16.63
CA PHE A 52 -0.01 6.66 15.99
C PHE A 52 0.03 5.54 17.02
N ASP A 53 -0.87 4.57 16.89
CA ASP A 53 -0.88 3.35 17.68
C ASP A 53 -1.56 2.23 16.87
N THR A 54 -1.00 1.03 16.98
CA THR A 54 -1.65 -0.21 16.53
C THR A 54 -2.21 -0.94 17.75
N LEU A 55 -3.53 -1.15 17.80
CA LEU A 55 -4.18 -1.87 18.88
C LEU A 55 -4.57 -3.27 18.43
N SER A 56 -3.96 -4.29 19.03
CA SER A 56 -4.22 -5.69 18.67
C SER A 56 -5.67 -6.09 18.90
N TYR A 57 -6.21 -6.88 17.96
CA TYR A 57 -7.52 -7.49 18.14
C TYR A 57 -7.49 -8.61 19.16
N GLN A 58 -8.63 -8.84 19.80
CA GLN A 58 -8.85 -10.04 20.61
C GLN A 58 -9.18 -11.23 19.70
N ASP A 59 -8.93 -12.45 20.17
CA ASP A 59 -9.20 -13.66 19.38
C ASP A 59 -10.67 -13.81 19.02
N GLU A 60 -11.58 -13.34 19.87
CA GLU A 60 -13.01 -13.29 19.57
C GLU A 60 -13.31 -12.47 18.30
N PHE A 61 -12.69 -11.31 18.15
CA PHE A 61 -12.83 -10.48 16.94
C PHE A 61 -12.33 -11.24 15.71
N ARG A 62 -11.13 -11.81 15.78
CA ARG A 62 -10.54 -12.59 14.67
C ARG A 62 -11.44 -13.76 14.28
N ASN A 63 -11.95 -14.48 15.27
CA ASN A 63 -12.81 -15.64 15.05
C ASN A 63 -14.16 -15.25 14.42
N ASN A 64 -14.75 -14.12 14.82
CA ASN A 64 -15.95 -13.59 14.17
C ASN A 64 -15.67 -13.18 12.72
N ILE A 65 -14.60 -12.45 12.42
CA ILE A 65 -14.26 -12.08 11.03
C ILE A 65 -14.01 -13.31 10.16
N ARG A 66 -13.29 -14.33 10.67
CA ARG A 66 -13.04 -15.60 9.96
C ARG A 66 -14.30 -16.36 9.57
N LYS A 67 -15.46 -16.07 10.17
CA LYS A 67 -16.75 -16.66 9.73
C LYS A 67 -17.11 -16.21 8.32
N ILE A 68 -16.77 -14.97 7.95
CA ILE A 68 -17.22 -14.31 6.71
C ILE A 68 -16.09 -13.91 5.74
N PHE A 69 -14.86 -13.82 6.22
CA PHE A 69 -13.72 -13.34 5.42
C PHE A 69 -13.38 -14.27 4.26
N ALA A 70 -13.31 -13.71 3.04
CA ALA A 70 -12.91 -14.37 1.80
C ALA A 70 -13.71 -15.64 1.45
N LYS A 71 -14.97 -15.73 1.89
CA LYS A 71 -15.86 -16.87 1.60
C LYS A 71 -16.95 -16.50 0.61
N LYS A 72 -17.22 -17.41 -0.33
CA LYS A 72 -18.33 -17.31 -1.29
C LYS A 72 -19.69 -17.51 -0.62
N GLU A 73 -19.75 -18.41 0.35
CA GLU A 73 -20.97 -18.74 1.09
C GLU A 73 -20.77 -18.39 2.58
N ILE A 74 -21.70 -17.61 3.12
CA ILE A 74 -21.68 -17.15 4.51
C ILE A 74 -23.10 -17.17 5.08
N ASN A 75 -23.20 -17.28 6.41
CA ASN A 75 -24.47 -17.06 7.09
C ASN A 75 -24.82 -15.56 7.05
N GLN A 76 -25.99 -15.21 6.52
CA GLN A 76 -26.42 -13.82 6.34
C GLN A 76 -26.68 -13.11 7.67
N GLN A 77 -27.18 -13.82 8.68
CA GLN A 77 -27.41 -13.28 10.01
C GLN A 77 -26.07 -12.95 10.70
N ASP A 78 -25.07 -13.83 10.58
CA ASP A 78 -23.72 -13.56 11.06
C ASP A 78 -23.14 -12.33 10.34
N PHE A 79 -23.23 -12.26 9.01
CA PHE A 79 -22.74 -11.12 8.24
C PHE A 79 -23.37 -9.80 8.69
N SER A 80 -24.71 -9.78 8.81
CA SER A 80 -25.45 -8.61 9.27
C SER A 80 -25.06 -8.18 10.68
N GLY A 81 -24.80 -9.12 11.60
CA GLY A 81 -24.39 -8.82 12.97
C GLY A 81 -22.91 -8.45 13.12
N ILE A 82 -22.03 -9.02 12.27
CA ILE A 82 -20.59 -8.76 12.33
C ILE A 82 -20.26 -7.35 11.84
N ASN A 83 -21.02 -6.79 10.89
CA ASN A 83 -20.82 -5.42 10.41
C ASN A 83 -20.85 -4.34 11.52
N PRO A 84 -21.92 -4.22 12.33
CA PRO A 84 -21.92 -3.30 13.47
C PRO A 84 -20.99 -3.76 14.60
N TYR A 85 -20.79 -5.07 14.81
CA TYR A 85 -19.81 -5.55 15.80
C TYR A 85 -18.39 -5.02 15.53
N VAL A 86 -17.95 -5.03 14.27
CA VAL A 86 -16.65 -4.46 13.88
C VAL A 86 -16.57 -2.96 14.21
N ALA A 87 -17.63 -2.21 13.88
CA ALA A 87 -17.70 -0.79 14.21
C ALA A 87 -17.64 -0.52 15.71
N LEU A 88 -18.34 -1.30 16.53
CA LEU A 88 -18.33 -1.17 17.99
C LEU A 88 -16.93 -1.44 18.57
N VAL A 89 -16.24 -2.46 18.05
CA VAL A 89 -14.85 -2.74 18.44
C VAL A 89 -13.94 -1.59 18.03
N HIS A 90 -14.03 -1.11 16.78
CA HIS A 90 -13.23 0.03 16.32
C HIS A 90 -13.50 1.29 17.16
N ALA A 91 -14.75 1.64 17.42
CA ALA A 91 -15.13 2.78 18.26
C ALA A 91 -14.57 2.67 19.68
N SER A 92 -14.59 1.46 20.27
CA SER A 92 -13.98 1.20 21.58
C SER A 92 -12.46 1.45 21.56
N LEU A 93 -11.77 0.96 20.52
CA LEU A 93 -10.33 1.14 20.35
C LEU A 93 -9.96 2.61 20.12
N ILE A 94 -10.74 3.35 19.31
CA ILE A 94 -10.58 4.79 19.09
C ILE A 94 -10.72 5.56 20.40
N ASN A 95 -11.80 5.33 21.16
CA ASN A 95 -12.01 6.01 22.44
C ASN A 95 -10.91 5.67 23.46
N LYS A 96 -10.44 4.42 23.47
CA LYS A 96 -9.30 3.99 24.30
C LYS A 96 -8.02 4.74 23.93
N VAL A 97 -7.72 4.88 22.63
CA VAL A 97 -6.50 5.53 22.17
C VAL A 97 -6.56 7.05 22.36
N LEU A 98 -7.72 7.68 22.13
CA LEU A 98 -7.91 9.12 22.40
C LEU A 98 -7.67 9.45 23.87
N LYS A 99 -8.17 8.60 24.79
CA LYS A 99 -7.89 8.73 26.22
C LYS A 99 -6.39 8.57 26.53
N LYS A 100 -5.71 7.63 25.88
CA LYS A 100 -4.25 7.44 26.02
C LYS A 100 -3.48 8.68 25.54
N TRP A 101 -3.89 9.28 24.43
CA TRP A 101 -3.27 10.48 23.87
C TRP A 101 -3.66 11.78 24.60
N GLY A 102 -4.66 11.72 25.48
CA GLY A 102 -5.17 12.92 26.18
C GLY A 102 -5.93 13.87 25.25
N VAL A 103 -6.48 13.36 24.14
CA VAL A 103 -7.21 14.13 23.13
C VAL A 103 -8.71 13.95 23.35
N ALA A 104 -9.48 15.04 23.41
CA ALA A 104 -10.92 14.94 23.57
C ALA A 104 -11.61 14.65 22.22
N PRO A 105 -12.63 13.77 22.16
CA PRO A 105 -13.33 13.46 20.90
C PRO A 105 -13.87 14.70 20.17
N GLN A 106 -14.36 15.69 20.91
CA GLN A 106 -14.87 16.96 20.37
C GLN A 106 -13.81 17.82 19.65
N ASP A 107 -12.51 17.59 19.89
CA ASP A 107 -11.42 18.29 19.18
C ASP A 107 -11.12 17.65 17.82
N ILE A 108 -11.66 16.45 17.55
CA ILE A 108 -11.48 15.74 16.29
C ILE A 108 -12.56 16.17 15.30
N ASP A 109 -12.14 16.51 14.09
CA ASP A 109 -13.05 16.91 13.03
C ASP A 109 -13.73 15.70 12.39
N LEU A 110 -12.92 14.72 11.98
CA LEU A 110 -13.37 13.56 11.21
C LEU A 110 -12.67 12.27 11.65
N ILE A 111 -13.36 11.14 11.48
CA ILE A 111 -12.76 9.80 11.41
C ILE A 111 -12.83 9.33 9.96
N ALA A 112 -11.78 8.67 9.49
CA ALA A 112 -11.71 8.00 8.19
C ALA A 112 -11.53 6.50 8.42
N SER A 113 -12.61 5.74 8.27
CA SER A 113 -12.62 4.29 8.48
C SER A 113 -12.55 3.55 7.15
N HIS A 114 -11.45 2.87 6.87
CA HIS A 114 -11.43 1.86 5.81
C HIS A 114 -12.44 0.74 6.10
N GLY A 115 -12.59 0.37 7.37
CA GLY A 115 -13.26 -0.84 7.81
C GLY A 115 -12.39 -2.09 7.66
N GLN A 116 -13.03 -3.25 7.69
CA GLN A 116 -12.42 -4.56 7.47
C GLN A 116 -12.88 -5.11 6.12
N THR A 117 -11.97 -5.32 5.18
CA THR A 117 -12.31 -6.01 3.93
C THR A 117 -12.73 -7.44 4.25
N VAL A 118 -13.92 -7.84 3.77
CA VAL A 118 -14.42 -9.22 3.85
C VAL A 118 -14.41 -9.91 2.50
N TYR A 119 -14.58 -9.16 1.41
CA TYR A 119 -14.53 -9.71 0.06
C TYR A 119 -14.11 -8.63 -0.94
N HIS A 120 -13.29 -9.00 -1.91
CA HIS A 120 -12.91 -8.15 -3.02
C HIS A 120 -12.94 -8.97 -4.30
N ALA A 121 -13.76 -8.53 -5.26
CA ALA A 121 -14.15 -9.30 -6.43
C ALA A 121 -14.23 -8.41 -7.68
N PRO A 122 -13.09 -7.86 -8.15
CA PRO A 122 -13.02 -7.21 -9.45
C PRO A 122 -13.22 -8.26 -10.57
N GLN A 123 -13.74 -7.82 -11.72
CA GLN A 123 -14.02 -8.68 -12.87
C GLN A 123 -12.77 -9.40 -13.38
N ILE A 124 -11.60 -8.76 -13.28
CA ILE A 124 -10.32 -9.37 -13.66
C ILE A 124 -10.02 -10.64 -12.86
N LEU A 125 -10.49 -10.74 -11.61
CA LEU A 125 -10.31 -11.93 -10.76
C LEU A 125 -11.47 -12.91 -10.89
N THR A 126 -12.71 -12.42 -10.87
CA THR A 126 -13.89 -13.30 -10.92
C THR A 126 -14.14 -13.90 -12.29
N LYS A 127 -13.61 -13.27 -13.35
CA LYS A 127 -13.92 -13.55 -14.76
C LYS A 127 -15.41 -13.51 -15.09
N ASN A 128 -16.23 -12.95 -14.21
CA ASN A 128 -17.68 -12.86 -14.37
C ASN A 128 -18.08 -11.48 -14.88
N VAL A 129 -18.27 -11.37 -16.19
CA VAL A 129 -18.65 -10.11 -16.85
C VAL A 129 -20.09 -9.67 -16.57
N ASN A 130 -20.93 -10.55 -16.01
CA ASN A 130 -22.33 -10.22 -15.69
C ASN A 130 -22.49 -9.49 -14.37
N LEU A 131 -21.46 -9.47 -13.52
CA LEU A 131 -21.43 -8.72 -12.27
C LEU A 131 -20.38 -7.61 -12.37
N PRO A 132 -20.65 -6.39 -11.90
CA PRO A 132 -19.67 -5.31 -11.91
C PRO A 132 -18.49 -5.64 -10.98
N ASN A 133 -17.42 -4.85 -11.07
CA ASN A 133 -16.41 -4.82 -10.02
C ASN A 133 -17.09 -4.64 -8.66
N SER A 134 -16.65 -5.39 -7.66
CA SER A 134 -17.23 -5.30 -6.33
C SER A 134 -16.17 -5.46 -5.25
N THR A 135 -16.43 -4.86 -4.11
CA THR A 135 -15.65 -5.00 -2.89
C THR A 135 -16.58 -4.78 -1.72
N LEU A 136 -16.21 -5.27 -0.54
CA LEU A 136 -17.01 -5.10 0.65
C LEU A 136 -16.09 -4.95 1.85
N GLN A 137 -16.16 -3.77 2.46
CA GLN A 137 -15.60 -3.46 3.75
C GLN A 137 -16.75 -3.39 4.73
N ILE A 138 -16.57 -3.98 5.90
CA ILE A 138 -17.52 -3.89 7.02
C ILE A 138 -16.92 -3.07 8.16
N GLY A 139 -17.74 -2.69 9.12
CA GLY A 139 -17.40 -1.65 10.09
C GLY A 139 -18.28 -0.45 9.80
N ASP A 140 -19.55 -0.59 10.16
CA ASP A 140 -20.59 0.40 9.93
C ASP A 140 -20.21 1.82 10.39
N GLY A 141 -20.27 2.78 9.46
CA GLY A 141 -19.88 4.16 9.72
C GLY A 141 -20.77 4.87 10.74
N ASP A 142 -22.07 4.56 10.76
CA ASP A 142 -23.01 5.18 11.69
C ASP A 142 -22.75 4.69 13.12
N HIS A 143 -22.49 3.40 13.32
CA HIS A 143 -22.08 2.89 14.63
C HIS A 143 -20.77 3.54 15.10
N ILE A 144 -19.76 3.70 14.24
CA ILE A 144 -18.52 4.41 14.64
C ILE A 144 -18.84 5.86 15.02
N ALA A 145 -19.63 6.57 14.21
CA ALA A 145 -19.95 7.98 14.45
C ALA A 145 -20.72 8.16 15.77
N VAL A 146 -21.77 7.37 15.99
CA VAL A 146 -22.59 7.44 17.21
C VAL A 146 -21.78 7.12 18.45
N HIS A 147 -20.92 6.09 18.41
CA HIS A 147 -20.16 5.64 19.59
C HIS A 147 -18.89 6.45 19.89
N THR A 148 -18.42 7.26 18.94
CA THR A 148 -17.29 8.18 19.14
C THR A 148 -17.73 9.65 19.30
N GLY A 149 -18.93 10.01 18.83
CA GLY A 149 -19.39 11.39 18.75
C GLY A 149 -18.74 12.20 17.63
N ILE A 150 -18.03 11.55 16.71
CA ILE A 150 -17.23 12.18 15.66
C ILE A 150 -17.83 11.84 14.29
N ILE A 151 -17.88 12.82 13.38
CA ILE A 151 -18.33 12.59 12.01
C ILE A 151 -17.39 11.56 11.36
N THR A 152 -17.95 10.48 10.82
CA THR A 152 -17.16 9.38 10.26
C THR A 152 -17.35 9.29 8.76
N LEU A 153 -16.24 9.20 8.03
CA LEU A 153 -16.20 8.84 6.62
C LEU A 153 -15.79 7.37 6.49
N SER A 154 -16.55 6.60 5.73
CA SER A 154 -16.27 5.18 5.46
C SER A 154 -16.50 4.82 3.99
N ASP A 155 -16.36 3.53 3.62
CA ASP A 155 -16.71 3.02 2.29
C ASP A 155 -15.97 3.67 1.10
N PHE A 156 -14.70 4.04 1.29
CA PHE A 156 -13.89 4.71 0.27
C PHE A 156 -13.85 3.95 -1.06
N ARG A 157 -13.62 2.63 -1.01
CA ARG A 157 -13.50 1.79 -2.21
C ARG A 157 -14.78 1.73 -3.04
N GLN A 158 -15.95 1.87 -2.40
CA GLN A 158 -17.24 1.76 -3.10
C GLN A 158 -17.47 2.90 -4.08
N LYS A 159 -17.02 4.11 -3.72
CA LYS A 159 -17.11 5.26 -4.62
C LYS A 159 -16.19 5.11 -5.83
N HIS A 160 -14.99 4.55 -5.62
CA HIS A 160 -14.06 4.23 -6.70
C HIS A 160 -14.63 3.19 -7.67
N ILE A 161 -15.26 2.13 -7.16
CA ILE A 161 -15.95 1.12 -7.98
C ILE A 161 -17.13 1.73 -8.74
N ALA A 162 -17.94 2.55 -8.08
CA ALA A 162 -19.08 3.22 -8.72
C ALA A 162 -18.63 4.15 -9.87
N ALA A 163 -17.39 4.66 -9.82
CA ALA A 163 -16.77 5.45 -10.88
C ALA A 163 -16.07 4.60 -11.97
N GLY A 164 -16.20 3.27 -11.93
CA GLY A 164 -15.69 2.34 -12.93
C GLY A 164 -14.32 1.71 -12.61
N GLY A 165 -13.70 2.06 -11.48
CA GLY A 165 -12.45 1.43 -11.07
C GLY A 165 -12.64 0.07 -10.39
N GLU A 166 -11.55 -0.54 -9.92
CA GLU A 166 -11.60 -1.83 -9.23
C GLU A 166 -11.77 -1.72 -7.71
N GLY A 167 -11.42 -0.57 -7.12
CA GLY A 167 -11.50 -0.32 -5.68
C GLY A 167 -10.18 -0.50 -4.95
N ALA A 168 -9.10 -0.81 -5.69
CA ALA A 168 -7.75 -0.97 -5.21
C ALA A 168 -6.74 -0.77 -6.37
N PRO A 169 -5.46 -0.47 -6.07
CA PRO A 169 -4.95 -0.04 -4.77
C PRO A 169 -5.28 1.43 -4.52
N LEU A 170 -5.87 1.74 -3.35
CA LEU A 170 -6.08 3.14 -2.95
C LEU A 170 -4.79 3.82 -2.48
N ALA A 171 -3.73 3.03 -2.21
CA ALA A 171 -2.38 3.50 -1.87
C ALA A 171 -1.87 4.60 -2.82
N ALA A 172 -2.12 4.44 -4.13
CA ALA A 172 -1.68 5.38 -5.15
C ALA A 172 -2.27 6.78 -4.99
N TYR A 173 -3.49 6.92 -4.42
CA TYR A 173 -4.09 8.22 -4.14
C TYR A 173 -3.35 8.96 -3.04
N GLY A 174 -3.08 8.28 -1.92
CA GLY A 174 -2.28 8.86 -0.84
C GLY A 174 -0.86 9.16 -1.29
N ASP A 175 -0.25 8.25 -2.07
CA ASP A 175 1.09 8.47 -2.59
C ASP A 175 1.17 9.73 -3.45
N LEU A 176 0.23 9.91 -4.39
CA LEU A 176 0.14 11.12 -5.23
C LEU A 176 -0.02 12.39 -4.38
N LEU A 177 -0.95 12.38 -3.44
CA LEU A 177 -1.30 13.58 -2.67
C LEU A 177 -0.23 13.97 -1.65
N LEU A 178 0.48 13.01 -1.07
CA LEU A 178 1.44 13.23 0.00
C LEU A 178 2.88 13.35 -0.50
N PHE A 179 3.23 12.66 -1.58
CA PHE A 179 4.63 12.51 -1.97
C PHE A 179 4.96 13.06 -3.36
N THR A 180 4.01 13.62 -4.11
CA THR A 180 4.36 14.39 -5.31
C THR A 180 5.15 15.65 -4.92
N ASP A 181 6.36 15.77 -5.47
CA ASP A 181 7.24 16.90 -5.23
C ASP A 181 7.04 17.99 -6.29
N ALA A 182 7.41 19.23 -5.96
CA ALA A 182 7.34 20.35 -6.89
C ALA A 182 8.39 20.25 -8.02
N ILE A 183 9.55 19.65 -7.76
CA ILE A 183 10.72 19.66 -8.65
C ILE A 183 11.18 18.24 -8.98
N GLU A 184 11.10 17.32 -8.04
CA GLU A 184 11.61 15.94 -8.13
C GLU A 184 10.56 14.97 -8.71
N ASN A 185 10.98 14.11 -9.64
CA ASN A 185 10.21 12.93 -10.03
C ASN A 185 10.55 11.80 -9.05
N ARG A 186 9.56 11.32 -8.29
CA ARG A 186 9.78 10.30 -7.25
C ARG A 186 9.36 8.92 -7.69
N ILE A 187 10.17 7.92 -7.35
CA ILE A 187 9.86 6.50 -7.45
C ILE A 187 9.78 5.97 -6.02
N LEU A 188 8.58 5.66 -5.55
CA LEU A 188 8.37 5.03 -4.26
C LEU A 188 8.49 3.51 -4.45
N LEU A 189 9.69 2.97 -4.27
CA LEU A 189 10.03 1.57 -4.48
C LEU A 189 9.74 0.76 -3.21
N ASN A 190 8.88 -0.25 -3.30
CA ASN A 190 8.70 -1.26 -2.26
C ASN A 190 9.37 -2.58 -2.69
N ILE A 191 10.32 -3.06 -1.90
CA ILE A 191 11.01 -4.33 -2.12
C ILE A 191 10.45 -5.38 -1.15
N GLY A 192 9.27 -5.91 -1.48
CA GLY A 192 8.64 -7.02 -0.76
C GLY A 192 9.10 -8.37 -1.31
N GLY A 193 8.16 -9.32 -1.41
CA GLY A 193 8.38 -10.55 -2.16
C GLY A 193 8.59 -10.30 -3.66
N ILE A 194 7.67 -9.55 -4.25
CA ILE A 194 7.81 -8.88 -5.54
C ILE A 194 8.19 -7.42 -5.28
N SER A 195 9.04 -6.88 -6.14
CA SER A 195 9.38 -5.46 -6.14
C SER A 195 8.38 -4.69 -7.00
N ASN A 196 7.88 -3.58 -6.46
CA ASN A 196 6.94 -2.70 -7.14
C ASN A 196 7.26 -1.25 -6.83
N PHE A 197 6.83 -0.32 -7.68
CA PHE A 197 6.92 1.10 -7.37
C PHE A 197 5.65 1.85 -7.73
N THR A 198 5.43 2.97 -7.02
CA THR A 198 4.58 4.07 -7.48
C THR A 198 5.48 5.15 -8.08
N PHE A 199 5.28 5.49 -9.36
CA PHE A 199 5.93 6.62 -9.99
C PHE A 199 5.08 7.87 -9.79
N LEU A 200 5.70 8.90 -9.22
CA LEU A 200 5.10 10.19 -8.96
C LEU A 200 5.87 11.26 -9.75
N PRO A 201 5.32 11.73 -10.86
CA PRO A 201 5.94 12.80 -11.60
C PRO A 201 5.87 14.10 -10.79
N LYS A 202 6.81 15.01 -11.03
CA LYS A 202 6.80 16.35 -10.42
C LYS A 202 5.48 17.08 -10.72
N LYS A 203 5.05 17.94 -9.80
CA LYS A 203 3.72 18.58 -9.75
C LYS A 203 3.19 19.14 -11.08
N ASP A 204 4.04 19.79 -11.87
CA ASP A 204 3.67 20.45 -13.14
C ASP A 204 3.87 19.56 -14.38
N SER A 205 4.08 18.25 -14.18
CA SER A 205 4.27 17.29 -15.27
C SER A 205 2.94 16.92 -15.94
N ASN A 206 2.99 16.69 -17.26
CA ASN A 206 1.89 16.11 -18.02
C ASN A 206 1.86 14.57 -17.96
N ILE A 207 2.86 13.96 -17.34
CA ILE A 207 2.92 12.51 -17.15
C ILE A 207 1.98 12.14 -16.01
N LYS A 208 1.26 11.03 -16.16
CA LYS A 208 0.42 10.50 -15.08
C LYS A 208 1.22 9.58 -14.16
N ALA A 209 0.97 9.68 -12.87
CA ALA A 209 1.44 8.74 -11.87
C ALA A 209 0.83 7.35 -12.10
N PHE A 210 1.58 6.30 -11.80
CA PHE A 210 1.10 4.93 -11.90
C PHE A 210 1.88 4.00 -10.96
N ALA A 211 1.27 2.87 -10.62
CA ALA A 211 1.94 1.79 -9.90
C ALA A 211 2.24 0.63 -10.86
N THR A 212 3.35 -0.08 -10.62
CA THR A 212 3.74 -1.23 -11.44
C THR A 212 4.66 -2.17 -10.67
N ASP A 213 4.71 -3.42 -11.09
CA ASP A 213 5.72 -4.38 -10.64
C ASP A 213 6.96 -4.33 -11.54
N LEU A 214 8.12 -4.55 -10.93
CA LEU A 214 9.44 -4.62 -11.58
C LEU A 214 9.92 -6.06 -11.78
N GLY A 215 9.46 -6.99 -10.94
CA GLY A 215 9.90 -8.38 -10.92
C GLY A 215 10.22 -8.84 -9.49
N PRO A 216 11.10 -9.84 -9.30
CA PRO A 216 11.37 -10.39 -7.98
C PRO A 216 11.99 -9.35 -7.06
N GLY A 217 11.50 -9.30 -5.82
CA GLY A 217 12.17 -8.66 -4.69
C GLY A 217 12.91 -9.73 -3.89
N ASN A 218 12.30 -10.18 -2.79
CA ASN A 218 12.85 -11.20 -1.91
C ASN A 218 12.27 -12.61 -2.10
N THR A 219 11.13 -12.78 -2.79
CA THR A 219 10.39 -14.07 -2.82
C THR A 219 11.28 -15.23 -3.25
N LEU A 220 12.01 -15.09 -4.35
CA LEU A 220 12.82 -16.17 -4.91
C LEU A 220 14.00 -16.54 -3.99
N MET A 221 14.65 -15.53 -3.40
CA MET A 221 15.70 -15.71 -2.39
C MET A 221 15.16 -16.39 -1.14
N ASN A 222 13.99 -15.98 -0.63
CA ASN A 222 13.38 -16.55 0.55
C ASN A 222 12.96 -18.01 0.34
N GLN A 223 12.36 -18.33 -0.82
CA GLN A 223 12.04 -19.71 -1.17
C GLN A 223 13.29 -20.59 -1.20
N TYR A 224 14.39 -20.08 -1.78
CA TYR A 224 15.66 -20.81 -1.86
C TYR A 224 16.31 -20.99 -0.48
N MET A 225 16.30 -19.94 0.35
CA MET A 225 16.77 -19.99 1.74
C MET A 225 16.02 -21.02 2.56
N PHE A 226 14.69 -21.08 2.41
CA PHE A 226 13.89 -22.04 3.13
C PHE A 226 14.21 -23.48 2.69
N GLN A 227 14.29 -23.72 1.37
CA GLN A 227 14.57 -25.05 0.82
C GLN A 227 15.96 -25.58 1.21
N HIS A 228 17.00 -24.73 1.20
CA HIS A 228 18.39 -25.18 1.37
C HIS A 228 18.94 -25.01 2.79
N PHE A 229 18.40 -24.07 3.58
CA PHE A 229 18.92 -23.74 4.89
C PHE A 229 17.87 -23.80 6.01
N GLY A 230 16.59 -24.00 5.68
CA GLY A 230 15.50 -24.00 6.65
C GLY A 230 15.27 -22.64 7.33
N ARG A 231 15.71 -21.54 6.69
CA ARG A 231 15.53 -20.15 7.17
C ARG A 231 14.60 -19.39 6.24
N GLU A 232 13.70 -18.58 6.78
CA GLU A 232 12.69 -17.82 6.01
C GLU A 232 13.30 -16.76 5.08
N MET A 233 14.47 -16.23 5.42
CA MET A 233 15.15 -15.18 4.66
C MET A 233 16.66 -15.19 4.89
N ASP A 234 17.40 -14.58 3.97
CA ASP A 234 18.84 -14.33 4.11
C ASP A 234 19.07 -13.04 4.90
N LEU A 235 19.16 -13.18 6.23
CA LEU A 235 19.32 -12.05 7.14
C LEU A 235 20.63 -11.33 6.85
N ASP A 236 20.57 -10.00 6.67
CA ASP A 236 21.72 -9.15 6.32
C ASP A 236 22.50 -9.61 5.09
N ALA A 237 21.86 -10.40 4.20
CA ALA A 237 22.49 -11.03 3.04
C ALA A 237 23.68 -11.95 3.38
N GLU A 238 23.71 -12.57 4.57
CA GLU A 238 24.80 -13.43 5.06
C GLU A 238 25.25 -14.46 4.00
N ILE A 239 24.31 -15.22 3.44
CA ILE A 239 24.60 -16.29 2.48
C ILE A 239 24.98 -15.70 1.13
N ALA A 240 24.21 -14.73 0.62
CA ALA A 240 24.48 -14.10 -0.67
C ALA A 240 25.84 -13.36 -0.70
N LEU A 241 26.31 -12.81 0.44
CA LEU A 241 27.62 -12.18 0.55
C LEU A 241 28.78 -13.18 0.56
N SER A 242 28.52 -14.44 0.93
CA SER A 242 29.53 -15.49 0.95
C SER A 242 29.75 -16.16 -0.41
N GLY A 243 28.84 -15.93 -1.37
CA GLY A 243 28.90 -16.47 -2.72
C GLY A 243 29.44 -15.49 -3.75
N ILE A 244 29.60 -16.00 -4.97
CA ILE A 244 29.98 -15.25 -6.16
C ILE A 244 28.85 -15.40 -7.18
N ALA A 245 28.27 -14.28 -7.62
CA ALA A 245 27.21 -14.33 -8.63
C ALA A 245 27.73 -14.96 -9.94
N ASN A 246 26.97 -15.92 -10.48
CA ASN A 246 27.26 -16.58 -11.73
C ASN A 246 26.60 -15.82 -12.88
N GLU A 247 27.40 -15.34 -13.84
CA GLU A 247 26.90 -14.50 -14.95
C GLU A 247 26.02 -15.28 -15.94
N ASP A 248 26.31 -16.57 -16.20
CA ASP A 248 25.52 -17.38 -17.15
C ASP A 248 24.10 -17.61 -16.64
N LEU A 249 23.95 -17.97 -15.36
CA LEU A 249 22.65 -18.08 -14.71
C LEU A 249 21.94 -16.73 -14.66
N LEU A 250 22.67 -15.66 -14.34
CA LEU A 250 22.12 -14.30 -14.29
C LEU A 250 21.54 -13.85 -15.63
N GLU A 251 22.26 -14.09 -16.73
CA GLU A 251 21.81 -13.77 -18.08
C GLU A 251 20.51 -14.50 -18.40
N HIS A 252 20.42 -15.80 -18.08
CA HIS A 252 19.21 -16.59 -18.30
C HIS A 252 18.05 -16.17 -17.41
N LEU A 253 18.31 -15.79 -16.15
CA LEU A 253 17.31 -15.21 -15.25
C LEU A 253 16.75 -13.87 -15.78
N LEU A 254 17.55 -13.09 -16.52
CA LEU A 254 17.09 -11.83 -17.11
C LEU A 254 16.31 -12.01 -18.42
N GLN A 255 16.40 -13.18 -19.06
CA GLN A 255 15.62 -13.53 -20.26
C GLN A 255 14.18 -13.95 -19.91
N GLU A 256 13.45 -13.07 -19.25
CA GLU A 256 12.02 -13.25 -18.94
C GLU A 256 11.22 -12.12 -19.59
N ASP A 257 10.25 -12.49 -20.43
CA ASP A 257 9.48 -11.55 -21.26
C ASP A 257 8.80 -10.48 -20.40
N PHE A 258 8.33 -10.86 -19.21
CA PHE A 258 7.74 -9.93 -18.25
C PHE A 258 8.63 -8.72 -17.96
N LEU A 259 9.96 -8.90 -17.84
CA LEU A 259 10.89 -7.83 -17.52
C LEU A 259 10.96 -6.75 -18.62
N GLY A 260 10.73 -7.12 -19.88
CA GLY A 260 10.72 -6.22 -21.03
C GLY A 260 9.37 -5.57 -21.35
N LEU A 261 8.27 -5.97 -20.70
CA LEU A 261 6.94 -5.38 -20.95
C LEU A 261 6.88 -3.89 -20.55
N PRO A 262 6.10 -3.06 -21.27
CA PRO A 262 5.89 -1.65 -20.91
C PRO A 262 5.09 -1.51 -19.60
N PHE A 263 5.20 -0.34 -18.97
CA PHE A 263 4.46 -0.03 -17.73
C PHE A 263 3.05 0.56 -18.00
N PRO A 264 2.05 0.28 -17.13
CA PRO A 264 2.13 -0.58 -15.94
C PRO A 264 1.99 -2.07 -16.28
N LYS A 265 2.58 -2.92 -15.44
CA LYS A 265 2.51 -4.39 -15.50
C LYS A 265 2.49 -4.97 -14.09
N THR A 266 1.94 -6.18 -13.95
CA THR A 266 1.85 -6.87 -12.66
C THR A 266 2.32 -8.33 -12.75
N THR A 267 2.85 -8.85 -11.64
CA THR A 267 3.36 -10.21 -11.50
C THR A 267 3.30 -10.68 -10.05
N GLY A 268 3.71 -11.91 -9.81
CA GLY A 268 3.65 -12.53 -8.50
C GLY A 268 4.59 -13.73 -8.37
N PRO A 269 4.57 -14.40 -7.20
CA PRO A 269 5.28 -15.65 -6.97
C PRO A 269 4.90 -16.77 -7.96
N GLU A 270 3.77 -16.68 -8.65
CA GLU A 270 3.39 -17.61 -9.72
C GLU A 270 4.36 -17.61 -10.90
N LEU A 271 5.08 -16.51 -11.15
CA LEU A 271 6.12 -16.43 -12.17
C LEU A 271 7.51 -16.61 -11.56
N PHE A 272 7.86 -15.81 -10.54
CA PHE A 272 9.18 -15.82 -9.93
C PHE A 272 9.25 -16.77 -8.72
N ASN A 273 9.45 -18.06 -9.00
CA ASN A 273 9.54 -19.14 -8.01
C ASN A 273 10.69 -20.13 -8.30
N LEU A 274 10.83 -21.14 -7.44
CA LEU A 274 11.88 -22.16 -7.58
C LEU A 274 11.79 -22.97 -8.87
N ASP A 275 10.60 -23.15 -9.47
CA ASP A 275 10.47 -23.80 -10.78
C ASP A 275 11.07 -22.93 -11.88
N TYR A 276 10.85 -21.61 -11.82
CA TYR A 276 11.52 -20.65 -12.69
C TYR A 276 13.04 -20.74 -12.56
N LEU A 277 13.57 -20.71 -11.34
CA LEU A 277 15.01 -20.86 -11.09
C LEU A 277 15.55 -22.18 -11.68
N ARG A 278 14.89 -23.31 -11.41
CA ARG A 278 15.30 -24.63 -11.91
C ARG A 278 15.38 -24.64 -13.44
N ILE A 279 14.36 -24.12 -14.13
CA ILE A 279 14.34 -24.04 -15.59
C ILE A 279 15.49 -23.17 -16.11
N LYS A 280 15.83 -22.08 -15.43
CA LYS A 280 16.96 -21.22 -15.82
C LYS A 280 18.32 -21.87 -15.54
N GLN A 281 18.45 -22.64 -14.46
CA GLN A 281 19.66 -23.43 -14.19
C GLN A 281 19.88 -24.51 -15.25
N GLU A 282 18.84 -25.26 -15.61
CA GLU A 282 18.90 -26.28 -16.68
C GLU A 282 19.35 -25.67 -18.03
N LYS A 283 18.84 -24.48 -18.37
CA LYS A 283 19.22 -23.79 -19.61
C LYS A 283 20.64 -23.24 -19.61
N SER A 284 21.15 -22.85 -18.44
CA SER A 284 22.50 -22.30 -18.27
C SER A 284 23.54 -23.35 -17.89
N SER A 285 23.16 -24.60 -17.65
CA SER A 285 24.03 -25.67 -17.13
C SER A 285 24.68 -25.28 -15.78
N THR A 286 23.88 -24.73 -14.86
CA THR A 286 24.32 -24.20 -13.55
C THR A 286 23.64 -24.88 -12.35
N GLU A 287 23.19 -26.12 -12.53
CA GLU A 287 22.54 -26.92 -11.48
C GLU A 287 23.49 -27.27 -10.33
N ASP A 288 24.79 -27.36 -10.62
CA ASP A 288 25.84 -27.73 -9.65
C ASP A 288 26.41 -26.53 -8.86
N LEU A 289 25.85 -25.32 -9.03
CA LEU A 289 26.28 -24.14 -8.27
C LEU A 289 26.10 -24.34 -6.76
N SER A 290 27.03 -23.78 -5.98
CA SER A 290 26.88 -23.78 -4.54
C SER A 290 25.65 -22.96 -4.13
N PRO A 291 24.96 -23.31 -3.02
CA PRO A 291 23.84 -22.50 -2.54
C PRO A 291 24.18 -21.03 -2.30
N ALA A 292 25.42 -20.72 -1.91
CA ALA A 292 25.90 -19.35 -1.75
C ALA A 292 25.98 -18.60 -3.09
N ASP A 293 26.51 -19.25 -4.13
CA ASP A 293 26.60 -18.65 -5.48
C ASP A 293 25.22 -18.43 -6.10
N VAL A 294 24.28 -19.36 -5.88
CA VAL A 294 22.87 -19.17 -6.30
C VAL A 294 22.26 -17.97 -5.57
N MET A 295 22.42 -17.86 -4.25
CA MET A 295 21.91 -16.71 -3.48
C MET A 295 22.53 -15.38 -3.92
N ALA A 296 23.84 -15.34 -4.18
CA ALA A 296 24.53 -14.17 -4.74
C ALA A 296 23.96 -13.78 -6.12
N THR A 297 23.69 -14.79 -6.96
CA THR A 297 23.11 -14.60 -8.30
C THR A 297 21.68 -14.09 -8.23
N LEU A 298 20.83 -14.67 -7.38
CA LEU A 298 19.45 -14.24 -7.17
C LEU A 298 19.37 -12.82 -6.62
N ASN A 299 20.25 -12.44 -5.70
CA ASN A 299 20.33 -11.08 -5.18
C ASN A 299 20.68 -10.07 -6.29
N LYS A 300 21.69 -10.39 -7.11
CA LYS A 300 22.10 -9.55 -8.24
C LYS A 300 21.00 -9.49 -9.32
N PHE A 301 20.27 -10.58 -9.53
CA PHE A 301 19.11 -10.64 -10.43
C PHE A 301 18.00 -9.69 -9.99
N SER A 302 17.57 -9.74 -8.72
CA SER A 302 16.59 -8.80 -8.18
C SER A 302 17.06 -7.34 -8.33
N ALA A 303 18.34 -7.05 -8.04
CA ALA A 303 18.91 -5.72 -8.21
C ALA A 303 18.87 -5.23 -9.67
N LEU A 304 19.24 -6.09 -10.63
CA LEU A 304 19.24 -5.76 -12.06
C LEU A 304 17.82 -5.57 -12.60
N ALA A 305 16.87 -6.44 -12.23
CA ALA A 305 15.47 -6.28 -12.61
C ALA A 305 14.93 -4.91 -12.17
N ILE A 306 15.20 -4.54 -10.91
CA ILE A 306 14.80 -3.24 -10.35
C ILE A 306 15.50 -2.08 -11.08
N ALA A 307 16.83 -2.11 -11.18
CA ALA A 307 17.60 -1.01 -11.76
C ALA A 307 17.30 -0.83 -13.26
N ASN A 308 17.12 -1.90 -14.02
CA ASN A 308 16.78 -1.83 -15.44
C ASN A 308 15.38 -1.26 -15.65
N GLY A 309 14.39 -1.67 -14.85
CA GLY A 309 13.05 -1.10 -14.95
C GLY A 309 13.00 0.38 -14.55
N ILE A 310 13.77 0.80 -13.54
CA ILE A 310 13.92 2.21 -13.19
C ILE A 310 14.57 2.97 -14.36
N LYS A 311 15.68 2.49 -14.93
CA LYS A 311 16.34 3.12 -16.09
C LYS A 311 15.41 3.25 -17.30
N MET A 312 14.61 2.22 -17.57
CA MET A 312 13.63 2.23 -18.65
C MET A 312 12.58 3.33 -18.47
N LEU A 313 12.14 3.58 -17.24
CA LEU A 313 11.22 4.67 -16.92
C LEU A 313 11.90 6.05 -17.02
N THR A 314 13.15 6.15 -16.58
CA THR A 314 13.80 7.44 -16.30
C THR A 314 14.67 7.96 -17.44
N GLN A 315 14.73 7.27 -18.58
CA GLN A 315 15.63 7.60 -19.69
C GLN A 315 15.49 9.06 -20.17
N ASP A 316 14.26 9.58 -20.17
CA ASP A 316 13.94 10.94 -20.63
C ASP A 316 13.50 11.88 -19.48
N LEU A 317 13.79 11.51 -18.22
CA LEU A 317 13.39 12.27 -17.04
C LEU A 317 14.58 12.97 -16.39
N ASP A 318 14.37 14.20 -15.93
CA ASP A 318 15.27 14.95 -15.07
C ASP A 318 14.91 14.77 -13.59
N ASN A 319 15.85 15.07 -12.69
CA ASN A 319 15.63 15.15 -11.23
C ASN A 319 14.84 13.97 -10.65
N VAL A 320 15.31 12.74 -10.90
CA VAL A 320 14.68 11.54 -10.38
C VAL A 320 15.29 11.15 -9.02
N ALA A 321 14.45 10.75 -8.08
CA ALA A 321 14.85 10.07 -6.86
C ALA A 321 14.01 8.82 -6.59
N VAL A 322 14.64 7.83 -5.96
CA VAL A 322 14.05 6.56 -5.56
C VAL A 322 14.05 6.50 -4.03
N TYR A 323 12.87 6.31 -3.45
CA TYR A 323 12.67 6.15 -2.02
C TYR A 323 12.22 4.72 -1.75
N VAL A 324 13.02 3.97 -1.00
CA VAL A 324 12.90 2.52 -0.83
C VAL A 324 12.22 2.19 0.48
N SER A 325 11.32 1.21 0.43
CA SER A 325 10.57 0.63 1.54
C SER A 325 10.50 -0.89 1.41
N GLY A 326 9.94 -1.56 2.41
CA GLY A 326 9.77 -3.02 2.43
C GLY A 326 11.03 -3.77 2.87
N GLY A 327 10.89 -5.10 3.03
CA GLY A 327 11.93 -5.94 3.64
C GLY A 327 13.29 -5.91 2.92
N GLY A 328 13.31 -5.65 1.61
CA GLY A 328 14.56 -5.56 0.84
C GLY A 328 15.43 -4.35 1.18
N LEU A 329 14.87 -3.31 1.83
CA LEU A 329 15.65 -2.21 2.39
C LEU A 329 16.69 -2.70 3.41
N HIS A 330 16.40 -3.80 4.12
CA HIS A 330 17.28 -4.42 5.12
C HIS A 330 18.27 -5.43 4.52
N ASN A 331 18.27 -5.64 3.19
CA ASN A 331 19.26 -6.48 2.52
C ASN A 331 20.42 -5.59 2.02
N PRO A 332 21.57 -5.53 2.73
CA PRO A 332 22.64 -4.58 2.43
C PRO A 332 23.29 -4.84 1.07
N LEU A 333 23.39 -6.12 0.64
CA LEU A 333 23.93 -6.47 -0.67
C LEU A 333 23.01 -6.00 -1.81
N LEU A 334 21.70 -6.19 -1.66
CA LEU A 334 20.70 -5.77 -2.64
C LEU A 334 20.70 -4.25 -2.81
N MET A 335 20.67 -3.52 -1.70
CA MET A 335 20.72 -2.06 -1.71
C MET A 335 22.02 -1.54 -2.33
N ARG A 336 23.17 -2.14 -1.99
CA ARG A 336 24.46 -1.80 -2.60
C ARG A 336 24.44 -2.02 -4.12
N ASN A 337 23.90 -3.14 -4.57
CA ASN A 337 23.80 -3.45 -6.00
C ASN A 337 22.91 -2.44 -6.73
N ILE A 338 21.74 -2.10 -6.18
CA ILE A 338 20.82 -1.11 -6.77
C ILE A 338 21.49 0.27 -6.86
N ILE A 339 22.12 0.75 -5.78
CA ILE A 339 22.81 2.04 -5.74
C ILE A 339 23.93 2.09 -6.79
N ASN A 340 24.76 1.06 -6.87
CA ASN A 340 25.84 0.98 -7.86
C ASN A 340 25.33 0.98 -9.30
N MET A 341 24.14 0.41 -9.54
CA MET A 341 23.53 0.36 -10.87
C MET A 341 22.81 1.65 -11.25
N LEU A 342 22.52 2.53 -10.28
CA LEU A 342 21.82 3.80 -10.48
C LEU A 342 22.69 5.00 -10.01
N PRO A 343 23.92 5.18 -10.54
CA PRO A 343 24.91 6.11 -9.97
C PRO A 343 24.52 7.59 -10.06
N THR A 344 23.56 7.95 -10.91
CA THR A 344 23.09 9.33 -11.12
C THR A 344 21.73 9.60 -10.46
N ILE A 345 21.10 8.60 -9.86
CA ILE A 345 19.77 8.70 -9.26
C ILE A 345 19.94 8.55 -7.75
N LYS A 346 19.36 9.47 -6.98
CA LYS A 346 19.31 9.35 -5.53
C LYS A 346 18.52 8.09 -5.17
N VAL A 347 19.09 7.18 -4.39
CA VAL A 347 18.40 6.02 -3.82
C VAL A 347 18.50 6.12 -2.30
N ALA A 348 17.38 6.29 -1.62
CA ALA A 348 17.30 6.55 -0.19
C ALA A 348 16.21 5.72 0.49
N SER A 349 16.21 5.65 1.82
CA SER A 349 15.06 5.13 2.58
C SER A 349 13.86 6.06 2.41
N ILE A 350 12.65 5.49 2.44
CA ILE A 350 11.41 6.27 2.53
C ILE A 350 11.33 7.11 3.82
N ASP A 351 12.13 6.79 4.84
CA ASP A 351 12.23 7.58 6.06
C ASP A 351 12.72 9.01 5.79
N GLU A 352 13.42 9.27 4.68
CA GLU A 352 13.85 10.62 4.31
C GLU A 352 12.70 11.55 3.90
N ILE A 353 11.50 11.01 3.64
CA ILE A 353 10.30 11.80 3.29
C ILE A 353 9.27 11.84 4.43
N ASP A 354 9.73 11.75 5.69
CA ASP A 354 8.99 12.04 6.93
C ASP A 354 7.64 11.28 7.09
N MET A 355 7.54 10.05 6.58
CA MET A 355 6.38 9.18 6.80
C MET A 355 6.77 7.94 7.60
N ASN A 356 6.08 7.71 8.72
CA ASN A 356 6.17 6.44 9.43
C ASN A 356 5.54 5.32 8.54
N PRO A 357 6.29 4.27 8.17
CA PRO A 357 5.78 3.20 7.30
C PRO A 357 4.55 2.49 7.86
N ASP A 358 4.50 2.23 9.17
CA ASP A 358 3.39 1.55 9.85
C ASP A 358 2.13 2.44 9.87
N ALA A 359 2.31 3.76 9.93
CA ALA A 359 1.20 4.71 9.94
C ALA A 359 0.68 5.05 8.53
N LYS A 360 1.43 4.73 7.47
CA LYS A 360 1.19 5.21 6.11
C LYS A 360 -0.24 4.95 5.62
N GLU A 361 -0.74 3.72 5.78
CA GLU A 361 -2.08 3.37 5.30
C GLU A 361 -3.19 4.07 6.08
N ALA A 362 -3.05 4.18 7.42
CA ALA A 362 -3.99 4.93 8.24
C ALA A 362 -3.98 6.43 7.86
N CYS A 363 -2.80 7.05 7.73
CA CYS A 363 -2.63 8.42 7.25
C CYS A 363 -3.30 8.65 5.89
N LEU A 364 -3.18 7.69 4.97
CA LEU A 364 -3.82 7.76 3.66
C LEU A 364 -5.34 7.87 3.77
N PHE A 365 -5.99 7.09 4.64
CA PHE A 365 -7.44 7.22 4.83
C PHE A 365 -7.81 8.58 5.40
N ALA A 366 -6.99 9.14 6.30
CA ALA A 366 -7.19 10.52 6.77
C ALA A 366 -7.13 11.54 5.62
N VAL A 367 -6.19 11.38 4.68
CA VAL A 367 -6.10 12.20 3.47
C VAL A 367 -7.33 12.02 2.57
N LEU A 368 -7.79 10.78 2.35
CA LEU A 368 -8.99 10.54 1.55
C LEU A 368 -10.23 11.20 2.16
N ALA A 369 -10.35 11.22 3.49
CA ALA A 369 -11.42 11.94 4.16
C ALA A 369 -11.27 13.46 4.02
N ASN A 370 -10.04 14.01 4.06
CA ASN A 370 -9.79 15.42 3.75
C ASN A 370 -10.23 15.77 2.32
N GLU A 371 -9.86 14.96 1.33
CA GLU A 371 -10.26 15.15 -0.07
C GLU A 371 -11.78 15.06 -0.27
N ALA A 372 -12.45 14.21 0.51
CA ALA A 372 -13.90 14.07 0.45
C ALA A 372 -14.65 15.37 0.80
N ILE A 373 -14.10 16.17 1.71
CA ILE A 373 -14.78 17.38 2.21
C ILE A 373 -14.18 18.69 1.70
N ALA A 374 -12.90 18.70 1.34
CA ALA A 374 -12.16 19.92 0.99
C ALA A 374 -11.36 19.80 -0.32
N GLY A 375 -11.34 18.61 -0.92
CA GLY A 375 -10.69 18.34 -2.20
C GLY A 375 -11.65 18.46 -3.38
N ALA A 376 -11.12 18.11 -4.55
CA ALA A 376 -11.87 18.02 -5.78
C ALA A 376 -11.38 16.80 -6.60
N PRO A 377 -12.23 16.14 -7.40
CA PRO A 377 -11.83 14.99 -8.21
C PRO A 377 -10.57 15.23 -9.05
N GLU A 378 -10.37 16.45 -9.54
CA GLU A 378 -9.24 16.87 -10.36
C GLU A 378 -7.90 16.68 -9.65
N ASN A 379 -7.87 16.76 -8.32
CA ASN A 379 -6.66 16.59 -7.51
C ASN A 379 -5.99 15.24 -7.69
N VAL A 380 -6.74 14.23 -8.13
CA VAL A 380 -6.26 12.85 -8.31
C VAL A 380 -6.39 12.38 -9.76
N SER A 381 -6.68 13.29 -10.69
CA SER A 381 -6.75 13.02 -12.14
C SER A 381 -5.39 12.67 -12.76
N GLY A 382 -4.31 12.97 -12.03
CA GLY A 382 -2.94 12.60 -12.36
C GLY A 382 -2.65 11.11 -12.24
N LEU A 383 -3.54 10.28 -11.69
CA LEU A 383 -3.39 8.81 -11.70
C LEU A 383 -3.77 8.22 -13.06
N LYS A 384 -2.92 7.34 -13.58
CA LYS A 384 -3.17 6.56 -14.80
C LYS A 384 -4.16 5.43 -14.49
N ASP A 385 -5.07 5.17 -15.43
CA ASP A 385 -6.04 4.06 -15.39
C ASP A 385 -6.90 4.01 -14.10
N SER A 386 -7.08 5.16 -13.45
CA SER A 386 -7.84 5.31 -12.21
C SER A 386 -8.87 6.43 -12.33
N PRO A 387 -10.12 6.27 -11.87
CA PRO A 387 -11.12 7.33 -11.91
C PRO A 387 -10.75 8.49 -10.97
N ALA A 388 -10.87 9.71 -11.49
CA ALA A 388 -10.77 10.93 -10.70
C ALA A 388 -12.06 11.12 -9.88
N ILE A 389 -12.04 10.81 -8.58
CA ILE A 389 -13.23 10.90 -7.71
C ILE A 389 -12.86 11.09 -6.24
N CYS A 390 -13.57 11.99 -5.55
CA CYS A 390 -13.52 12.07 -4.10
C CYS A 390 -14.31 10.92 -3.47
N MET A 391 -13.69 10.19 -2.55
CA MET A 391 -14.22 8.93 -2.00
C MET A 391 -14.81 9.10 -0.60
N GLY A 392 -15.67 8.15 -0.22
CA GLY A 392 -16.22 8.07 1.13
C GLY A 392 -17.72 8.35 1.22
N LYS A 393 -18.33 7.87 2.30
CA LYS A 393 -19.71 8.14 2.72
C LYS A 393 -19.68 8.75 4.11
N ILE A 394 -20.52 9.76 4.35
CA ILE A 394 -20.53 10.52 5.59
C ILE A 394 -21.61 9.97 6.53
N SER A 395 -21.19 9.61 7.73
CA SER A 395 -22.02 9.19 8.87
C SER A 395 -21.98 10.26 9.96
N PHE A 396 -23.16 10.75 10.35
CA PHE A 396 -23.29 11.77 11.40
C PHE A 396 -23.56 11.12 12.76
N PRO A 397 -23.05 11.69 13.87
CA PRO A 397 -23.20 11.11 15.19
C PRO A 397 -24.60 11.27 15.82
N HIS A 398 -25.43 12.21 15.36
CA HIS A 398 -26.75 12.54 15.93
C HIS A 398 -27.79 12.91 14.89
#